data_AF-A0A920GLV1-F1
#
_entry.id   AF-A0A920GLV1-F1
#
_cell.length_a   1.000
_cell.length_b   1.000
_cell.length_c   1.000
_cell.angle_alpha   90.00
_cell.angle_beta   90.00
_cell.angle_gamma   90.00
#
_symmetry.space_group_name_H-M   'P 1'
#
loop_
_entity.id
_entity.type
_entity.pdbx_description
1 polymer ?
#
loop_
_entity_poly.entity_id
_entity_poly.type
_entity_poly.pdbx_seq_one_letter_code
_entity_poly.pdbx_strand_id
1 'polypeptide(L)'
;MKNKRALRSTLIAAGTVMAASLVAAPTMAELNQECLFTGEILQKQADTPLQIRFTGIDDGENARCRAKRRGSRSKVQFKASDDIQALPEGSEVLYRYQELKDGDTTWELLSAKTPV
;
A
#
# COMPACT_ATOMS: atom_id res chain seq x y z
N MET A 1 -13.37 75.04 -33.51
CA MET A 1 -14.24 74.38 -34.51
C MET A 1 -13.52 73.15 -35.08
N LYS A 2 -14.29 72.10 -35.38
CA LYS A 2 -14.00 70.82 -36.10
C LYS A 2 -13.48 69.63 -35.28
N ASN A 3 -14.47 68.81 -34.93
CA ASN A 3 -14.48 67.45 -34.41
C ASN A 3 -13.85 66.44 -35.37
N LYS A 4 -13.33 65.31 -34.86
CA LYS A 4 -13.58 63.95 -35.38
C LYS A 4 -13.61 62.93 -34.24
N ARG A 5 -14.72 62.20 -34.15
CA ARG A 5 -14.96 61.05 -33.24
C ARG A 5 -14.34 59.79 -33.85
N ALA A 6 -13.87 58.87 -33.01
CA ALA A 6 -13.93 57.44 -33.30
C ALA A 6 -13.99 56.65 -31.99
N LEU A 7 -15.08 55.90 -31.85
CA LEU A 7 -15.41 54.96 -30.77
C LEU A 7 -14.31 53.92 -30.57
N ARG A 8 -14.09 53.48 -29.32
CA ARG A 8 -13.67 52.10 -29.03
C ARG A 8 -14.41 51.55 -27.81
N SER A 9 -14.86 50.32 -28.00
CA SER A 9 -15.89 49.60 -27.27
C SER A 9 -15.54 49.20 -25.85
N THR A 10 -16.62 49.09 -25.07
CA THR A 10 -16.83 48.31 -23.85
C THR A 10 -16.25 46.90 -23.91
N LEU A 11 -15.74 46.38 -22.78
CA LEU A 11 -15.94 44.98 -22.34
C LEU A 11 -15.54 44.83 -20.86
N ILE A 12 -16.53 44.49 -20.04
CA ILE A 12 -16.42 44.10 -18.64
C ILE A 12 -15.93 42.65 -18.61
N ALA A 13 -14.80 42.37 -17.96
CA ALA A 13 -14.37 41.01 -17.70
C ALA A 13 -14.53 40.71 -16.20
N ALA A 14 -15.55 39.92 -15.89
CA ALA A 14 -15.79 39.32 -14.58
C ALA A 14 -14.66 38.32 -14.26
N GLY A 15 -13.96 38.54 -13.14
CA GLY A 15 -12.97 37.60 -12.62
C GLY A 15 -13.65 36.50 -11.82
N THR A 16 -13.71 35.30 -12.39
CA THR A 16 -14.16 34.06 -11.73
C THR A 16 -13.24 33.69 -10.57
N VAL A 17 -13.81 33.55 -9.37
CA VAL A 17 -13.15 32.92 -8.21
C VAL A 17 -13.03 31.42 -8.51
N MET A 18 -11.82 30.93 -8.81
CA MET A 18 -11.55 29.50 -8.85
C MET A 18 -11.35 29.00 -7.42
N ALA A 19 -12.36 28.32 -6.88
CA ALA A 19 -12.19 27.49 -5.69
C ALA A 19 -11.34 26.27 -6.11
N ALA A 20 -10.06 26.27 -5.73
CA ALA A 20 -9.22 25.10 -5.87
C ALA A 20 -9.68 24.04 -4.85
N SER A 21 -10.54 23.13 -5.29
CA SER A 21 -10.83 21.90 -4.56
C SER A 21 -9.55 21.07 -4.50
N LEU A 22 -8.87 21.12 -3.35
CA LEU A 22 -7.78 20.23 -2.99
C LEU A 22 -8.37 18.82 -2.85
N VAL A 23 -8.40 18.07 -3.95
CA VAL A 23 -8.54 16.62 -3.88
C VAL A 23 -7.23 16.13 -3.28
N ALA A 24 -7.25 15.82 -1.99
CA ALA A 24 -6.18 15.09 -1.34
C ALA A 24 -6.11 13.71 -2.00
N ALA A 25 -5.31 13.59 -3.07
CA ALA A 25 -4.88 12.29 -3.53
C ALA A 25 -4.15 11.62 -2.36
N PRO A 26 -4.40 10.32 -2.08
CA PRO A 26 -3.60 9.61 -1.10
C PRO A 26 -2.14 9.78 -1.53
N THR A 27 -1.34 10.37 -0.67
CA THR A 27 0.09 10.55 -0.93
C THR A 27 0.66 9.15 -1.14
N MET A 28 1.00 8.81 -2.39
CA MET A 28 1.80 7.62 -2.67
C MET A 28 3.17 7.88 -2.04
N ALA A 29 3.28 7.64 -0.73
CA ALA A 29 4.58 7.57 -0.08
C ALA A 29 5.41 6.59 -0.90
N GLU A 30 6.58 7.03 -1.36
CA GLU A 30 7.36 6.26 -2.32
C GLU A 30 7.72 4.90 -1.72
N LEU A 31 7.15 3.82 -2.26
CA LEU A 31 7.42 2.46 -1.84
C LEU A 31 8.86 2.06 -2.20
N ASN A 32 9.63 1.57 -1.23
CA ASN A 32 10.97 1.01 -1.45
C ASN A 32 10.91 -0.43 -1.97
N GLN A 33 9.97 -1.21 -1.44
CA GLN A 33 9.64 -2.57 -1.89
C GLN A 33 8.22 -2.95 -1.49
N GLU A 34 7.67 -3.87 -2.26
CA GLU A 34 6.44 -4.57 -1.95
C GLU A 34 6.66 -6.06 -2.23
N CYS A 35 6.31 -6.90 -1.26
CA CYS A 35 6.52 -8.34 -1.31
C CYS A 35 5.22 -9.06 -0.99
N LEU A 36 4.94 -10.13 -1.74
CA LEU A 36 3.84 -11.03 -1.46
C LEU A 36 4.40 -12.31 -0.82
N PHE A 37 4.07 -12.55 0.44
CA PHE A 37 4.52 -13.71 1.19
C PHE A 37 3.41 -14.75 1.27
N THR A 38 3.65 -15.90 0.64
CA THR A 38 2.76 -17.07 0.74
C THR A 38 3.25 -17.96 1.87
N GLY A 39 2.36 -18.41 2.74
CA GLY A 39 2.72 -19.29 3.86
C GLY A 39 1.59 -20.19 4.32
N GLU A 40 1.94 -21.07 5.24
CA GLU A 40 1.06 -22.06 5.85
C GLU A 40 1.14 -21.96 7.37
N ILE A 41 -0.01 -22.01 8.05
CA ILE A 41 -0.07 -22.06 9.50
C ILE A 41 0.31 -23.47 9.97
N LEU A 42 1.38 -23.58 10.75
CA LEU A 42 1.89 -24.88 11.19
C LEU A 42 1.27 -25.39 12.48
N GLN A 43 0.81 -24.50 13.35
CA GLN A 43 0.27 -24.89 14.66
C GLN A 43 -0.53 -23.75 15.27
N LYS A 44 -1.65 -24.13 15.89
CA LYS A 44 -2.46 -23.26 16.74
C LYS A 44 -2.57 -23.93 18.11
N GLN A 45 -1.60 -23.73 18.99
CA GLN A 45 -1.77 -24.10 20.40
C GLN A 45 -2.04 -22.82 21.20
N ALA A 46 -2.94 -22.91 22.18
CA ALA A 46 -3.36 -21.75 22.98
C ALA A 46 -2.19 -21.06 23.72
N ASP A 47 -1.10 -21.80 23.97
CA ASP A 47 0.06 -21.35 24.74
C ASP A 47 1.35 -21.23 23.92
N THR A 48 1.31 -21.43 22.59
CA THR A 48 2.47 -21.21 21.72
C THR A 48 2.27 -20.04 20.78
N PRO A 49 3.33 -19.24 20.50
CA PRO A 49 3.26 -18.25 19.45
C PRO A 49 2.88 -18.93 18.14
N LEU A 50 1.84 -18.42 17.48
CA LEU A 50 1.42 -18.87 16.16
C LEU A 50 2.62 -18.94 15.22
N GLN A 51 2.80 -20.08 14.58
CA GLN A 51 3.89 -20.29 13.62
C GLN A 51 3.37 -20.32 12.19
N ILE A 52 3.96 -19.47 11.35
CA ILE A 52 3.75 -19.48 9.90
C ILE A 52 5.05 -19.93 9.25
N ARG A 53 4.95 -20.92 8.36
CA ARG A 53 6.02 -21.27 7.44
C ARG A 53 5.77 -20.56 6.12
N PHE A 54 6.60 -19.56 5.81
CA PHE A 54 6.60 -18.96 4.48
C PHE A 54 7.19 -19.94 3.47
N THR A 55 6.39 -20.26 2.44
CA THR A 55 6.72 -21.19 1.36
C THR A 55 7.05 -20.46 0.05
N GLY A 56 6.61 -19.21 -0.10
CA GLY A 56 6.82 -18.39 -1.29
C GLY A 56 7.03 -16.92 -0.97
N ILE A 57 7.77 -16.24 -1.85
CA ILE A 57 7.91 -14.78 -1.84
C ILE A 57 7.87 -14.29 -3.28
N ASP A 58 6.92 -13.41 -3.58
CA ASP A 58 6.67 -12.80 -4.89
C ASP A 58 6.78 -11.28 -4.87
N ASP A 59 6.80 -10.68 -6.07
CA ASP A 59 6.84 -9.22 -6.22
C ASP A 59 5.45 -8.65 -5.97
N GLY A 60 5.39 -7.46 -5.38
CA GLY A 60 4.17 -6.68 -5.32
C GLY A 60 3.83 -6.01 -6.64
N GLU A 61 2.63 -5.46 -6.71
CA GLU A 61 2.13 -4.74 -7.88
C GLU A 61 2.84 -3.39 -8.06
N ASN A 62 3.20 -2.73 -6.96
CA ASN A 62 3.67 -1.35 -6.95
C ASN A 62 5.20 -1.24 -6.82
N ALA A 63 5.89 -2.30 -6.38
CA ALA A 63 7.35 -2.31 -6.26
C ALA A 63 7.94 -3.72 -6.28
N ARG A 64 9.17 -3.86 -6.77
CA ARG A 64 9.91 -5.14 -6.75
C ARG A 64 10.25 -5.55 -5.32
N CYS A 65 10.06 -6.84 -5.03
CA CYS A 65 10.37 -7.41 -3.72
C CYS A 65 11.88 -7.61 -3.57
N ARG A 66 12.50 -6.86 -2.66
CA ARG A 66 13.94 -7.02 -2.37
C ARG A 66 14.19 -8.18 -1.42
N ALA A 67 13.20 -8.56 -0.62
CA ALA A 67 13.26 -9.70 0.29
C ALA A 67 13.51 -11.04 -0.41
N LYS A 68 13.24 -11.19 -1.72
CA LYS A 68 13.59 -12.40 -2.49
C LYS A 68 15.08 -12.76 -2.47
N ARG A 69 15.98 -11.82 -2.12
CA ARG A 69 17.42 -12.08 -2.02
C ARG A 69 17.76 -12.73 -0.67
N ARG A 70 18.66 -13.74 -0.67
CA ARG A 70 18.99 -14.56 0.53
C ARG A 70 19.31 -13.74 1.78
N GLY A 71 20.09 -12.66 1.66
CA GLY A 71 20.44 -11.79 2.79
C GLY A 71 19.40 -10.72 3.15
N SER A 72 18.38 -10.52 2.32
CA SER A 72 17.28 -9.58 2.60
C SER A 72 16.14 -10.26 3.35
N ARG A 73 15.92 -11.57 3.13
CA ARG A 73 14.91 -12.36 3.90
C ARG A 73 15.10 -12.23 5.41
N SER A 74 16.35 -12.29 5.88
CA SER A 74 16.67 -12.21 7.32
C SER A 74 16.45 -10.83 7.94
N LYS A 75 16.30 -9.78 7.12
CA LYS A 75 16.04 -8.42 7.61
C LYS A 75 14.55 -8.15 7.80
N VAL A 76 13.71 -8.87 7.06
CA VAL A 76 12.26 -8.72 7.13
C VAL A 76 11.76 -9.39 8.40
N GLN A 77 11.28 -8.59 9.34
CA GLN A 77 10.66 -9.08 10.57
C GLN A 77 9.16 -9.17 10.33
N PHE A 78 8.63 -10.39 10.35
CA PHE A 78 7.21 -10.63 10.23
C PHE A 78 6.48 -10.20 11.50
N LYS A 79 5.38 -9.47 11.33
CA LYS A 79 4.43 -9.13 12.39
C LYS A 79 3.06 -9.60 11.95
N ALA A 80 2.53 -10.58 12.67
CA ALA A 80 1.19 -11.11 12.42
C ALA A 80 0.11 -10.04 12.67
N SER A 81 -0.94 -10.01 11.86
CA SER A 81 -2.18 -9.31 12.22
C SER A 81 -2.96 -10.11 13.26
N ASP A 82 -3.95 -9.51 13.92
CA ASP A 82 -4.77 -10.25 14.90
C ASP A 82 -5.68 -11.28 14.21
N ASP A 83 -6.08 -11.02 12.97
CA ASP A 83 -7.03 -11.84 12.19
C ASP A 83 -6.57 -13.29 11.98
N ILE A 84 -5.27 -13.52 11.96
CA ILE A 84 -4.71 -14.86 11.77
C ILE A 84 -4.86 -15.76 13.00
N GLN A 85 -5.06 -15.20 14.19
CA GLN A 85 -5.29 -16.02 15.40
C GLN A 85 -6.57 -16.88 15.30
N ALA A 86 -7.53 -16.49 14.45
CA ALA A 86 -8.75 -17.27 14.23
C ALA A 86 -8.53 -18.48 13.28
N LEU A 87 -7.50 -18.46 12.43
CA LEU A 87 -7.30 -19.46 11.39
C LEU A 87 -6.79 -20.80 11.97
N PRO A 88 -7.28 -21.95 11.50
CA PRO A 88 -6.80 -23.27 11.93
C PRO A 88 -5.42 -23.61 11.35
N GLU A 89 -4.75 -24.60 11.96
CA GLU A 89 -3.57 -25.25 11.40
C GLU A 89 -3.85 -25.76 9.97
N GLY A 90 -2.85 -25.67 9.10
CA GLY A 90 -2.96 -26.01 7.68
C GLY A 90 -3.59 -24.92 6.81
N SER A 91 -4.00 -23.78 7.38
CA SER A 91 -4.51 -22.67 6.57
C SER A 91 -3.40 -22.05 5.73
N GLU A 92 -3.71 -21.78 4.46
CA GLU A 92 -2.86 -21.04 3.54
C GLU A 92 -3.14 -19.54 3.70
N VAL A 93 -2.08 -18.74 3.80
CA VAL A 93 -2.17 -17.29 3.96
C VAL A 93 -1.31 -16.58 2.92
N LEU A 94 -1.81 -15.43 2.46
CA LEU A 94 -1.09 -14.51 1.60
C LEU A 94 -0.98 -13.16 2.30
N TYR A 95 0.25 -12.73 2.56
CA TYR A 95 0.54 -11.44 3.15
C TYR A 95 1.18 -10.49 2.14
N ARG A 96 0.81 -9.22 2.23
CA ARG A 96 1.52 -8.11 1.60
C ARG A 96 2.41 -7.44 2.63
N TYR A 97 3.70 -7.37 2.32
CA TYR A 97 4.67 -6.58 3.05
C TYR A 97 5.04 -5.37 2.22
N GLN A 98 4.92 -4.18 2.79
CA GLN A 98 5.37 -2.93 2.18
C GLN A 98 6.41 -2.26 3.08
N GLU A 99 7.43 -1.70 2.46
CA GLU A 99 8.41 -0.83 3.12
C GLU A 99 8.47 0.48 2.34
N LEU A 100 8.24 1.59 3.04
CA LEU A 100 8.38 2.94 2.52
C LEU A 100 9.85 3.35 2.49
N LYS A 101 10.20 4.37 1.70
CA LYS A 101 11.60 4.86 1.62
C LYS A 101 12.14 5.42 2.94
N ASP A 102 11.29 5.89 3.83
CA ASP A 102 11.66 6.34 5.19
C ASP A 102 11.90 5.17 6.17
N GLY A 103 11.59 3.93 5.75
CA GLY A 103 11.79 2.71 6.54
C GLY A 103 10.53 2.24 7.28
N ASP A 104 9.40 2.94 7.15
CA ASP A 104 8.15 2.47 7.71
C ASP A 104 7.70 1.18 7.01
N THR A 105 7.21 0.22 7.80
CA THR A 105 6.83 -1.10 7.29
C THR A 105 5.41 -1.47 7.68
N THR A 106 4.71 -2.12 6.77
CA THR A 106 3.35 -2.63 6.99
C THR A 106 3.25 -4.08 6.56
N TRP A 107 2.40 -4.82 7.27
CA TRP A 107 1.98 -6.17 6.94
C TRP A 107 0.46 -6.19 6.83
N GLU A 108 -0.05 -6.69 5.71
CA GLU A 108 -1.49 -6.79 5.44
C GLU A 108 -1.82 -8.21 5.01
N LEU A 109 -2.82 -8.83 5.63
CA LEU A 109 -3.34 -10.13 5.21
C LEU A 109 -4.26 -9.92 4.00
N LEU A 110 -3.84 -10.39 2.82
CA LEU A 110 -4.64 -10.25 1.59
C LEU A 110 -5.68 -11.36 1.43
N SER A 111 -5.32 -12.57 1.81
CA SER A 111 -6.23 -13.72 1.75
C SER A 111 -5.83 -14.80 2.73
N ALA A 112 -6.83 -15.53 3.22
CA ALA A 112 -6.66 -16.75 3.97
C ALA A 112 -7.60 -17.82 3.43
N LYS A 113 -7.10 -19.04 3.33
CA LYS A 113 -7.87 -20.21 2.92
C LYS A 113 -7.72 -21.30 3.98
N THR A 114 -8.84 -21.71 4.55
CA THR A 114 -8.86 -22.81 5.51
C THR A 114 -8.70 -24.15 4.78
N PRO A 115 -8.09 -25.16 5.43
CA PRO A 115 -8.11 -26.52 4.90
C PRO A 115 -9.55 -27.04 4.82
N VAL A 116 -9.79 -27.99 3.90
CA VAL A 116 -11.09 -28.65 3.66
C VAL A 116 -11.22 -29.89 4.51
#